data_AF-A0A3D5UIS2-F1
#
_entry.id   AF-A0A3D5UIS2-F1
#
_cell.length_a   1.000
_cell.length_b   1.000
_cell.length_c   1.000
_cell.angle_alpha   90.00
_cell.angle_beta   90.00
_cell.angle_gamma   90.00
#
_symmetry.space_group_name_H-M   'P 1'
#
loop_
_entity.id
_entity.type
_entity.pdbx_description
1 polymer ?
#
loop_
_entity_poly.entity_id
_entity_poly.type
_entity_poly.pdbx_seq_one_letter_code
_entity_poly.pdbx_strand_id
1 'polypeptide(L)'
;IKIETDFPLDLTVLGLIDPNITINIIKDGKRVKKIKLELPQKVTGILTCKNPRCITQTEPVKDIDFYLWDEKTKRYRCEYCDGLTTFQEEV
;
A
#
# COMPACT_ATOMS: atom_id res chain seq x y z
N ILE A 1 -12.35 5.06 12.33
CA ILE A 1 -12.75 3.62 12.35
C ILE A 1 -12.22 3.00 13.64
N LYS A 2 -13.00 2.17 14.33
CA LYS A 2 -12.55 1.37 15.48
C LYS A 2 -12.87 -0.09 15.19
N ILE A 3 -11.93 -0.99 15.44
CA ILE A 3 -12.07 -2.43 15.21
C ILE A 3 -11.64 -3.11 16.51
N GLU A 4 -12.51 -3.95 17.06
CA GLU A 4 -12.20 -4.80 18.20
C GLU A 4 -11.89 -6.20 17.68
N THR A 5 -10.69 -6.68 17.98
CA THR A 5 -10.18 -7.98 17.50
C THR A 5 -9.06 -8.47 18.43
N ASP A 6 -8.85 -9.78 18.47
CA ASP A 6 -7.83 -10.47 19.25
C ASP A 6 -6.63 -10.95 18.41
N PHE A 7 -6.69 -10.84 17.08
CA PHE A 7 -5.60 -11.20 16.17
C PHE A 7 -4.85 -9.97 15.63
N PRO A 8 -3.55 -10.10 15.30
CA PRO A 8 -2.78 -9.02 14.71
C PRO A 8 -3.27 -8.69 13.30
N LEU A 9 -3.47 -7.40 13.02
CA LEU A 9 -3.77 -6.88 11.69
C LEU A 9 -2.52 -6.25 11.08
N ASP A 10 -2.20 -6.60 9.84
CA ASP A 10 -1.27 -5.81 9.04
C ASP A 10 -2.01 -4.62 8.43
N LEU A 11 -1.68 -3.43 8.92
CA LEU A 11 -2.29 -2.17 8.50
C LEU A 11 -1.33 -1.32 7.66
N THR A 12 -0.20 -1.88 7.25
CA THR A 12 0.85 -1.18 6.47
C THR A 12 0.31 -0.66 5.14
N VAL A 13 -0.60 -1.43 4.52
CA VAL A 13 -1.32 -1.03 3.30
C VAL A 13 -2.04 0.30 3.42
N LEU A 14 -2.53 0.67 4.60
CA LEU A 14 -3.25 1.94 4.76
C LEU A 14 -2.36 3.15 4.49
N GLY A 15 -1.03 3.00 4.62
CA GLY A 15 -0.07 4.04 4.26
C GLY A 15 -0.05 4.35 2.76
N LEU A 16 -0.46 3.40 1.91
CA LEU A 16 -0.64 3.62 0.47
C LEU A 16 -1.83 4.54 0.17
N ILE A 17 -2.87 4.51 1.02
CA ILE A 17 -4.07 5.33 0.88
C ILE A 17 -3.77 6.75 1.41
N ASP A 18 -3.31 6.83 2.67
CA ASP A 18 -2.90 8.09 3.28
C ASP A 18 -1.81 7.84 4.34
N PRO A 19 -0.56 8.28 4.09
CA PRO A 19 0.53 8.14 5.04
C PRO A 19 0.36 9.02 6.29
N ASN A 20 -0.60 9.94 6.33
CA ASN A 20 -0.86 10.77 7.51
C ASN A 20 -1.75 10.09 8.55
N ILE A 21 -2.32 8.92 8.24
CA ILE A 21 -3.14 8.16 9.16
C ILE A 21 -2.32 7.75 10.39
N THR A 22 -2.95 7.88 11.56
CA THR A 22 -2.42 7.42 12.84
C THR A 22 -3.24 6.26 13.37
N ILE A 23 -2.57 5.17 13.73
CA ILE A 23 -3.19 3.99 14.34
C ILE A 23 -2.94 4.05 15.85
N ASN A 24 -3.99 3.92 16.64
CA ASN A 24 -3.89 3.76 18.09
C ASN A 24 -4.27 2.33 18.46
N ILE A 25 -3.37 1.60 19.12
CA ILE A 25 -3.66 0.27 19.66
C ILE A 25 -4.08 0.46 21.12
N ILE A 26 -5.30 0.02 21.42
CA ILE A 26 -5.88 0.05 22.76
C ILE A 26 -5.93 -1.38 23.28
N LYS A 27 -5.49 -1.60 24.52
CA LYS A 27 -5.61 -2.87 25.23
C LYS A 27 -6.07 -2.57 26.66
N ASP A 28 -7.07 -3.30 27.13
CA ASP A 28 -7.64 -3.14 28.49
C ASP A 28 -8.04 -1.67 28.81
N GLY A 29 -8.66 -1.00 27.82
CA GLY A 29 -9.08 0.40 27.94
C GLY A 29 -7.95 1.44 27.93
N LYS A 30 -6.69 1.04 27.75
CA LYS A 30 -5.53 1.95 27.73
C LYS A 30 -4.83 1.95 26.37
N ARG A 31 -4.34 3.13 25.95
CA ARG A 31 -3.52 3.25 24.72
C ARG A 31 -2.13 2.68 24.97
N VAL A 32 -1.84 1.54 24.36
CA VAL A 32 -0.55 0.86 24.49
C VAL A 32 0.42 1.18 23.36
N LYS A 33 -0.06 1.59 22.18
CA LYS A 33 0.79 1.97 21.05
C LYS A 33 0.14 3.05 20.19
N LYS A 34 0.97 3.92 19.60
CA LYS A 34 0.60 4.87 18.55
C LYS A 34 1.55 4.66 17.39
N ILE A 35 1.02 4.35 16.22
CA ILE A 35 1.79 4.10 15.00
C ILE A 35 1.43 5.21 14.01
N LYS A 36 2.45 5.88 13.47
CA LYS A 36 2.31 6.74 12.30
C LYS A 36 2.63 5.87 11.08
N LEU A 37 1.77 5.90 10.08
CA LEU A 37 2.03 5.15 8.86
C LEU A 37 3.04 5.88 7.97
N GLU A 38 3.67 5.11 7.10
CA GLU A 38 4.58 5.58 6.05
C GLU A 38 4.16 4.90 4.75
N LEU A 39 4.66 5.40 3.62
CA LEU A 39 4.44 4.72 2.35
C LEU A 39 5.13 3.35 2.37
N PRO A 40 4.42 2.26 2.04
CA PRO A 40 5.04 0.94 1.98
C PRO A 40 6.13 0.89 0.90
N GLN A 41 7.29 0.32 1.21
CA GLN A 41 8.37 0.15 0.23
C GLN A 41 8.01 -0.86 -0.88
N LYS A 42 7.11 -1.80 -0.57
CA LYS A 42 6.60 -2.80 -1.51
C LYS A 42 5.10 -2.98 -1.29
N VAL A 43 4.37 -3.11 -2.39
CA VAL A 43 2.94 -3.38 -2.42
C VAL A 43 2.69 -4.56 -3.35
N THR A 44 1.93 -5.55 -2.88
CA THR A 44 1.68 -6.79 -3.61
C THR A 44 0.19 -6.94 -3.88
N GLY A 45 -0.21 -7.06 -5.15
CA GLY A 45 -1.59 -7.38 -5.53
C GLY A 45 -2.64 -6.27 -5.33
N ILE A 46 -2.23 -5.05 -4.99
CA ILE A 46 -3.14 -3.91 -4.75
C ILE A 46 -3.11 -2.92 -5.91
N LEU A 47 -1.93 -2.67 -6.47
CA LEU A 47 -1.76 -1.79 -7.61
C LEU A 47 -1.93 -2.57 -8.92
N THR A 48 -2.34 -1.85 -9.97
CA THR A 48 -2.44 -2.38 -11.33
C THR A 48 -1.48 -1.63 -12.24
N CYS A 49 -0.78 -2.34 -13.11
CA CYS A 49 0.12 -1.74 -14.08
C CYS A 49 -0.70 -1.04 -15.18
N LYS A 50 -0.37 0.22 -15.48
CA LYS A 50 -1.07 1.02 -16.51
C LYS A 50 -0.37 0.98 -17.87
N ASN A 51 0.78 0.32 -17.98
CA ASN A 51 1.49 0.19 -19.25
C ASN A 51 0.77 -0.86 -20.12
N PRO A 52 0.16 -0.47 -21.26
CA PRO A 52 -0.59 -1.39 -22.11
C PRO A 52 0.28 -2.49 -22.74
N ARG A 53 1.61 -2.34 -22.71
CA ARG A 53 2.58 -3.33 -23.21
C ARG A 53 3.15 -4.24 -22.12
N CYS A 54 2.69 -4.13 -20.88
CA CYS A 54 3.15 -5.00 -19.79
C CYS A 54 2.56 -6.41 -19.92
N ILE A 55 3.34 -7.44 -19.59
CA ILE A 55 2.89 -8.84 -19.62
C ILE A 55 1.66 -9.08 -18.73
N THR A 56 1.51 -8.30 -17.66
CA THR A 56 0.37 -8.33 -16.73
C THR A 56 -0.97 -7.95 -17.37
N GLN A 57 -0.96 -7.37 -18.59
CA GLN A 57 -2.18 -7.03 -19.33
C GLN A 57 -2.76 -8.23 -20.07
N THR A 58 -1.92 -9.22 -20.39
CA THR A 58 -2.29 -10.37 -21.23
C THR A 58 -2.36 -11.65 -20.42
N GLU A 59 -1.44 -11.82 -19.46
CA GLU A 59 -1.36 -13.01 -18.61
C GLU A 59 -2.10 -12.80 -17.29
N PRO A 60 -2.73 -13.84 -16.71
CA PRO A 60 -3.43 -13.77 -15.43
C PRO A 60 -2.45 -13.77 -14.24
N VAL A 61 -1.54 -12.80 -14.22
CA VAL A 61 -0.57 -12.59 -13.14
C VAL A 61 -1.31 -12.07 -11.91
N LYS A 62 -1.27 -12.83 -10.83
CA LYS A 62 -1.79 -12.42 -9.52
C LYS A 62 -0.66 -11.85 -8.67
N ASP A 63 -1.03 -11.03 -7.69
CA ASP A 63 -0.11 -10.60 -6.63
C ASP A 63 1.16 -9.91 -7.17
N ILE A 64 0.99 -9.05 -8.18
CA ILE A 64 2.09 -8.29 -8.78
C ILE A 64 2.75 -7.42 -7.72
N ASP A 65 4.07 -7.49 -7.64
CA ASP A 65 4.87 -6.62 -6.79
C ASP A 65 5.11 -5.25 -7.44
N PHE A 66 4.94 -4.22 -6.62
CA PHE A 66 5.23 -2.84 -6.95
C PHE A 66 6.13 -2.24 -5.87
N TYR A 67 7.20 -1.58 -6.30
CA TYR A 67 8.23 -1.05 -5.43
C TYR A 67 8.16 0.47 -5.39
N LEU A 68 8.23 1.07 -4.21
CA LEU A 68 8.21 2.52 -4.06
C LEU A 68 9.41 3.12 -4.81
N TRP A 69 9.11 3.99 -5.77
CA TRP A 69 10.12 4.67 -6.58
C TRP A 69 10.44 6.06 -6.01
N ASP A 70 9.40 6.79 -5.62
CA ASP A 70 9.53 8.13 -5.08
C ASP A 70 8.39 8.43 -4.10
N GLU A 71 8.75 8.70 -2.85
CA GLU A 71 7.83 9.07 -1.77
C GLU A 71 7.09 10.37 -2.04
N LYS A 72 7.73 11.35 -2.69
CA LYS A 72 7.14 12.68 -2.92
C LYS A 72 6.03 12.62 -3.95
N THR A 73 6.26 11.89 -5.03
CA THR A 73 5.28 11.70 -6.11
C THR A 73 4.37 10.48 -5.89
N LYS A 74 4.61 9.72 -4.81
CA LYS A 74 3.88 8.48 -4.47
C LYS A 74 3.84 7.46 -5.61
N ARG A 75 4.92 7.45 -6.42
CA ARG A 75 5.03 6.58 -7.59
C ARG A 75 5.64 5.25 -7.21
N TYR A 76 5.12 4.20 -7.81
CA TYR A 76 5.58 2.84 -7.65
C TYR A 76 5.97 2.25 -9.00
N ARG A 77 7.04 1.46 -9.00
CA ARG A 77 7.59 0.76 -10.15
C ARG A 77 7.08 -0.67 -10.19
N CYS A 78 6.47 -1.05 -11.31
CA CYS A 78 6.05 -2.42 -11.58
C CYS A 78 7.26 -3.36 -11.70
N GLU A 79 7.20 -4.55 -11.09
CA GLU A 79 8.29 -5.54 -11.17
C GLU A 79 8.58 -6.07 -12.58
N TYR A 80 7.60 -6.02 -13.50
CA TYR A 80 7.72 -6.63 -14.83
C TYR A 80 8.26 -5.68 -15.90
N CYS A 81 7.65 -4.49 -16.02
CA CYS A 81 7.96 -3.57 -17.11
C CYS A 81 8.64 -2.27 -16.65
N ASP A 82 8.97 -2.17 -15.36
CA ASP A 82 9.48 -0.96 -14.71
C ASP A 82 8.60 0.29 -14.88
N GLY A 83 7.35 0.10 -15.30
CA GLY A 83 6.39 1.18 -15.50
C GLY A 83 6.02 1.83 -14.17
N LEU A 84 5.96 3.16 -14.15
CA LEU A 84 5.56 3.91 -12.97
C LEU A 84 4.02 4.04 -12.92
N THR A 85 3.45 3.79 -11.75
CA THR A 85 2.03 3.96 -11.46
C THR A 85 1.81 4.57 -10.07
N THR A 86 0.59 4.98 -9.77
CA THR A 86 0.17 5.53 -8.46
C THR A 86 -1.13 4.85 -8.03
N PHE A 87 -1.40 4.81 -6.71
CA PHE A 87 -2.63 4.21 -6.17
C PHE A 87 -3.89 4.99 -6.52
N GLN A 88 -3.80 6.33 -6.54
CA GLN A 88 -4.86 7.24 -6.97
C GLN A 88 -4.31 8.19 -8.03
N GLU A 89 -5.14 8.55 -9.01
CA GLU A 89 -4.84 9.64 -9.94
C GLU A 89 -5.14 10.97 -9.22
N GLU A 90 -4.21 11.92 -9.29
CA GLU A 90 -4.49 13.28 -8.84
C GLU A 90 -5.54 13.87 -9.81
N VAL A 91 -6.71 14.18 -9.26
CA VAL A 91 -7.78 14.94 -9.95
C VAL A 91 -7.45 16.42 -9.88
#